data_AF-A0A931G5U8-F1
#
_entry.id   AF-A0A931G5U8-F1
#
_cell.length_a   1.000
_cell.length_b   1.000
_cell.length_c   1.000
_cell.angle_alpha   90.00
_cell.angle_beta   90.00
_cell.angle_gamma   90.00
#
_symmetry.space_group_name_H-M   'P 1'
#
loop_
_entity.id
_entity.type
_entity.pdbx_description
1 polymer ?
#
loop_
_entity_poly.entity_id
_entity_poly.type
_entity_poly.pdbx_seq_one_letter_code
_entity_poly.pdbx_strand_id
1 'polypeptide(L)'
;MHADILAALSTGTWRFLLPGRKDLGKQLLWDEALHSAFPHLRRPVHELERAVGGVYRLRNMVAHLEPLINSSIAAQLANMRTVIGAIDQDLLSWFASVEKIGAT
;
A
#
# COMPACT_ATOMS: atom_id res chain seq x y z
N MET A 1 7.99 3.61 21.11
CA MET A 1 6.56 3.24 21.26
C MET A 1 5.64 4.09 20.35
N HIS A 2 6.00 4.30 19.08
CA HIS A 2 5.12 4.96 18.10
C HIS A 2 4.95 4.12 16.81
N ALA A 3 5.94 3.30 16.44
CA ALA A 3 5.89 2.44 15.26
C ALA A 3 4.87 1.28 15.39
N ASP A 4 4.67 0.75 16.60
CA ASP A 4 3.79 -0.41 16.83
C ASP A 4 2.31 -0.10 16.59
N ILE A 5 1.90 1.16 16.87
CA ILE A 5 0.53 1.63 16.63
C ILE A 5 0.30 1.81 15.13
N LEU A 6 1.31 2.30 14.38
CA LEU A 6 1.26 2.41 12.93
C LEU A 6 1.18 1.03 12.26
N ALA A 7 1.93 0.04 12.76
CA ALA A 7 1.89 -1.34 12.28
C ALA A 7 0.54 -2.04 12.55
N ALA A 8 -0.21 -1.61 13.57
CA ALA A 8 -1.54 -2.13 13.89
C ALA A 8 -2.67 -1.49 13.03
N LEU A 9 -2.37 -0.47 12.23
CA LEU A 9 -3.35 0.15 11.35
C LEU A 9 -3.64 -0.74 10.14
N SER A 10 -4.92 -1.03 9.90
CA SER A 10 -5.34 -1.72 8.68
C SER A 10 -4.86 -0.99 7.43
N THR A 11 -4.63 -1.71 6.33
CA THR A 11 -4.30 -1.12 5.01
C THR A 11 -5.28 -0.02 4.58
N GLY A 12 -6.52 -0.03 5.10
CA GLY A 12 -7.50 1.03 4.87
C GLY A 12 -7.19 2.37 5.53
N THR A 13 -6.43 2.41 6.62
CA THR A 13 -6.11 3.66 7.32
C THR A 13 -5.06 4.46 6.55
N TRP A 14 -4.05 3.79 5.98
CA TRP A 14 -2.98 4.43 5.20
C TRP A 14 -3.51 5.22 4.01
N ARG A 15 -4.60 4.77 3.37
CA ARG A 15 -5.24 5.46 2.25
C ARG A 15 -5.63 6.91 2.60
N PHE A 16 -6.02 7.15 3.86
CA PHE A 16 -6.50 8.45 4.31
C PHE A 16 -5.38 9.31 4.91
N LEU A 17 -4.27 8.70 5.34
CA LEU A 17 -3.14 9.38 5.98
C LEU A 17 -2.04 9.81 5.00
N LEU A 18 -1.81 9.05 3.92
CA LEU A 18 -0.76 9.37 2.95
C LEU A 18 -1.01 10.73 2.28
N PRO A 19 0.07 11.47 1.94
CA PRO A 19 -0.04 12.79 1.34
C PRO A 19 -0.69 12.68 -0.04
N GLY A 20 -1.97 13.06 -0.08
CA GLY A 20 -2.71 13.19 -1.31
C GLY A 20 -2.35 14.49 -2.03
N ARG A 21 -2.79 14.62 -3.28
CA ARG A 21 -2.57 15.87 -4.05
C ARG A 21 -3.16 17.07 -3.29
N LYS A 22 -2.27 18.00 -2.91
CA LYS A 22 -2.58 19.35 -2.37
C LYS A 22 -3.20 19.40 -0.97
N ASP A 23 -3.00 18.38 -0.14
CA ASP A 23 -3.39 18.43 1.29
C ASP A 23 -2.17 18.75 2.17
N LEU A 24 -2.10 20.00 2.65
CA LEU A 24 -0.99 20.48 3.48
C LEU A 24 -0.89 19.75 4.83
N GLY A 25 -2.02 19.33 5.41
CA GLY A 25 -2.04 18.64 6.70
C GLY A 25 -1.47 17.22 6.57
N LYS A 26 -1.84 16.52 5.51
CA LYS A 26 -1.28 15.18 5.23
C LYS A 26 0.19 15.24 4.80
N GLN A 27 0.59 16.30 4.12
CA GLN A 27 1.99 16.54 3.80
C GLN A 27 2.82 16.73 5.07
N LEU A 28 2.35 17.57 6.01
CA LEU A 28 3.02 17.76 7.29
C LEU A 28 3.13 16.45 8.08
N LEU A 29 2.03 15.69 8.17
CA LEU A 29 2.01 14.40 8.85
C LEU A 29 2.97 13.37 8.21
N TRP A 30 3.13 13.43 6.89
CA TRP A 30 4.10 12.61 6.17
C TRP A 30 5.54 12.97 6.55
N ASP A 31 5.86 14.26 6.48
CA ASP A 31 7.19 14.77 6.75
C ASP A 31 7.60 14.53 8.22
N GLU A 32 6.66 14.67 9.16
CA GLU A 32 6.94 14.51 10.60
C GLU A 32 6.96 13.06 11.09
N ALA A 33 6.14 12.16 10.52
CA ALA A 33 5.94 10.84 11.11
C ALA A 33 5.77 9.68 10.11
N LEU A 34 4.92 9.82 9.09
CA LEU A 34 4.51 8.64 8.31
C LEU A 34 5.64 8.10 7.41
N HIS A 35 6.56 8.94 6.94
CA HIS A 35 7.67 8.47 6.09
C HIS A 35 8.52 7.41 6.79
N SER A 36 8.62 7.45 8.13
CA SER A 36 9.37 6.49 8.93
C SER A 36 8.79 5.07 8.89
N ALA A 37 7.51 4.91 8.53
CA ALA A 37 6.89 3.60 8.31
C ALA A 37 7.24 2.99 6.94
N PHE A 38 7.89 3.75 6.06
CA PHE A 38 8.28 3.31 4.73
C PHE A 38 9.80 3.51 4.49
N PRO A 39 10.66 2.89 5.31
CA PRO A 39 12.11 3.12 5.29
C PRO A 39 12.78 2.72 3.97
N HIS A 40 12.12 1.90 3.15
CA HIS A 40 12.64 1.42 1.87
C HIS A 40 11.97 2.10 0.66
N LEU A 41 11.21 3.17 0.86
CA LEU A 41 10.61 3.92 -0.23
C LEU A 41 11.69 4.62 -1.08
N ARG A 42 11.91 4.11 -2.29
CA ARG A 42 12.83 4.70 -3.29
C ARG A 42 12.11 5.50 -4.39
N ARG A 43 10.78 5.52 -4.35
CA ARG A 43 9.90 6.13 -5.35
C ARG A 43 9.28 7.41 -4.79
N PRO A 44 8.78 8.30 -5.65
CA PRO A 44 7.96 9.42 -5.20
C PRO A 44 6.77 8.96 -4.36
N VAL A 45 6.47 9.67 -3.26
CA VAL A 45 5.38 9.30 -2.33
C VAL A 45 4.02 9.17 -3.00
N HIS A 46 3.76 9.92 -4.08
CA HIS A 46 2.51 9.83 -4.83
C HIS A 46 2.34 8.47 -5.56
N GLU A 47 3.43 7.77 -5.86
CA GLU A 47 3.37 6.40 -6.39
C GLU A 47 2.95 5.42 -5.29
N LEU A 48 3.46 5.59 -4.07
CA LEU A 48 3.04 4.82 -2.89
C LEU A 48 1.56 5.08 -2.57
N GLU A 49 1.12 6.35 -2.56
CA GLU A 49 -0.29 6.73 -2.35
C GLU A 49 -1.21 6.02 -3.36
N ARG A 50 -0.81 6.01 -4.64
CA ARG A 50 -1.55 5.33 -5.70
C ARG A 50 -1.62 3.82 -5.49
N ALA A 51 -0.49 3.20 -5.11
CA ALA A 51 -0.41 1.77 -4.84
C ALA A 51 -1.29 1.37 -3.65
N VAL A 52 -1.20 2.10 -2.53
CA VAL A 52 -2.09 1.90 -1.37
C VAL A 52 -3.55 2.06 -1.76
N GLY A 53 -3.89 3.05 -2.60
CA GLY A 53 -5.25 3.20 -3.13
C GLY A 53 -5.73 2.04 -4.00
N GLY A 54 -4.83 1.42 -4.77
CA GLY A 54 -5.14 0.20 -5.52
C GLY A 54 -5.45 -0.99 -4.63
N VAL A 55 -4.56 -1.27 -3.66
CA VAL A 55 -4.73 -2.36 -2.68
C VAL A 55 -6.02 -2.17 -1.87
N TYR A 56 -6.30 -0.95 -1.42
CA TYR A 56 -7.53 -0.61 -0.70
C TYR A 56 -8.79 -0.93 -1.51
N ARG A 57 -8.84 -0.50 -2.79
CA ARG A 57 -9.98 -0.80 -3.67
C ARG A 57 -10.18 -2.30 -3.87
N LEU A 58 -9.10 -3.04 -4.12
CA LEU A 58 -9.19 -4.49 -4.27
C LEU A 58 -9.75 -5.16 -3.00
N ARG A 59 -9.24 -4.79 -1.83
CA ARG A 59 -9.73 -5.30 -0.55
C ARG A 59 -11.22 -5.02 -0.36
N ASN A 60 -11.68 -3.83 -0.74
CA ASN A 60 -13.10 -3.46 -0.63
C ASN A 60 -13.97 -4.24 -1.61
N MET A 61 -13.56 -4.40 -2.87
CA MET A 61 -14.30 -5.22 -3.83
C MET A 61 -14.45 -6.66 -3.32
N VAL A 62 -13.37 -7.26 -2.81
CA VAL A 62 -13.42 -8.62 -2.23
C VAL A 62 -14.36 -8.67 -1.03
N ALA A 63 -14.31 -7.69 -0.13
CA ALA A 63 -15.18 -7.63 1.04
C ALA A 63 -16.66 -7.43 0.69
N HIS A 64 -16.95 -6.74 -0.42
CA HIS A 64 -18.30 -6.49 -0.92
C HIS A 64 -18.76 -7.52 -1.96
N LEU A 65 -17.95 -8.55 -2.24
CA LEU A 65 -18.23 -9.55 -3.28
C LEU A 65 -18.50 -8.92 -4.66
N GLU A 66 -17.83 -7.80 -4.94
CA GLU A 66 -17.92 -7.13 -6.23
C GLU A 66 -17.19 -7.93 -7.33
N PRO A 67 -17.68 -7.89 -8.59
CA PRO A 67 -17.03 -8.59 -9.70
C PRO A 67 -15.61 -8.08 -9.98
N LEU A 68 -14.64 -9.00 -10.06
CA LEU A 68 -13.24 -8.69 -10.38
C LEU A 68 -12.90 -8.78 -11.88
N ILE A 69 -13.87 -9.13 -12.74
CA ILE A 69 -13.64 -9.46 -14.16
C ILE A 69 -13.00 -8.33 -14.97
N ASN A 70 -13.24 -7.07 -14.59
CA ASN A 70 -12.66 -5.88 -15.25
C ASN A 70 -11.46 -5.30 -14.49
N SER A 71 -10.98 -5.98 -13.45
CA SER A 71 -9.85 -5.53 -12.65
C SER A 71 -8.56 -6.20 -13.10
N SER A 72 -7.52 -5.40 -13.35
CA SER A 72 -6.18 -5.93 -13.64
C SER A 72 -5.55 -6.50 -12.35
N ILE A 73 -5.64 -7.82 -12.16
CA ILE A 73 -5.03 -8.53 -11.04
C ILE A 73 -3.51 -8.32 -11.01
N ALA A 74 -2.86 -8.31 -12.19
CA ALA A 74 -1.44 -8.03 -12.33
C ALA A 74 -1.08 -6.63 -11.79
N ALA A 75 -1.88 -5.61 -12.10
CA ALA A 75 -1.67 -4.26 -11.57
C ALA A 75 -1.86 -4.22 -10.04
N GLN A 76 -2.82 -4.96 -9.50
CA GLN A 76 -3.00 -5.03 -8.05
C GLN A 76 -1.85 -5.74 -7.34
N LEU A 77 -1.31 -6.79 -7.95
CA LEU A 77 -0.13 -7.45 -7.41
C LEU A 77 1.10 -6.53 -7.43
N ALA A 78 1.29 -5.77 -8.52
CA ALA A 78 2.33 -4.74 -8.58
C ALA A 78 2.14 -3.66 -7.49
N ASN A 79 0.90 -3.25 -7.21
CA ASN A 79 0.59 -2.34 -6.10
C ASN A 79 0.96 -2.96 -4.75
N MET A 80 0.59 -4.22 -4.49
CA MET A 80 0.96 -4.93 -3.25
C MET A 80 2.47 -5.00 -3.06
N ARG A 81 3.22 -5.41 -4.11
CA ARG A 81 4.68 -5.45 -4.07
C ARG A 81 5.29 -4.08 -3.81
N THR A 82 4.71 -3.02 -4.37
CA THR A 82 5.15 -1.64 -4.13
C THR A 82 4.98 -1.24 -2.68
N VAL A 83 3.82 -1.51 -2.07
CA VAL A 83 3.54 -1.18 -0.68
C VAL A 83 4.41 -1.99 0.26
N ILE A 84 4.47 -3.32 0.07
CA ILE A 84 5.28 -4.21 0.91
C ILE A 84 6.75 -3.83 0.82
N GLY A 85 7.28 -3.65 -0.39
CA GLY A 85 8.67 -3.28 -0.60
C GLY A 85 9.04 -1.90 -0.03
N ALA A 86 8.09 -0.97 0.07
CA ALA A 86 8.34 0.30 0.74
C ALA A 86 8.50 0.14 2.26
N ILE A 87 7.86 -0.87 2.85
CA ILE A 87 7.89 -1.17 4.29
C ILE A 87 9.09 -2.03 4.65
N ASP A 88 9.28 -3.15 3.95
CA ASP A 88 10.27 -4.18 4.29
C ASP A 88 10.63 -5.04 3.05
N GLN A 89 11.93 -5.22 2.79
CA GLN A 89 12.43 -5.98 1.62
C GLN A 89 12.39 -7.49 1.84
N ASP A 90 12.61 -7.97 3.06
CA ASP A 90 12.56 -9.41 3.38
C ASP A 90 11.11 -9.91 3.30
N LEU A 91 10.15 -9.09 3.77
CA LEU A 91 8.73 -9.35 3.62
C LEU A 91 8.32 -9.38 2.14
N LEU A 92 8.89 -8.50 1.30
CA LEU A 92 8.66 -8.53 -0.14
C LEU A 92 9.19 -9.83 -0.77
N SER A 93 10.39 -10.25 -0.40
CA SER A 93 10.99 -11.50 -0.89
C SER A 93 10.15 -12.72 -0.48
N TRP A 94 9.69 -12.77 0.77
CA TRP A 94 8.76 -13.80 1.23
C TRP A 94 7.44 -13.76 0.45
N PHE A 95 6.82 -12.58 0.31
CA PHE A 95 5.57 -12.42 -0.44
C PHE A 95 5.70 -12.92 -1.88
N ALA A 96 6.79 -12.57 -2.56
CA ALA A 96 7.08 -13.03 -3.92
C ALA A 96 7.32 -14.55 -4.02
N SER A 97 7.74 -15.20 -2.93
CA SER A 97 7.92 -16.66 -2.90
C SER A 97 6.60 -17.44 -2.75
N VAL A 98 5.56 -16.82 -2.19
CA VAL A 98 4.27 -17.47 -1.89
C VAL A 98 3.13 -17.01 -2.80
N GLU A 99 3.29 -15.90 -3.51
CA GLU A 99 2.29 -15.42 -4.47
C GLU A 99 2.09 -16.44 -5.59
N LYS A 100 0.83 -16.72 -5.95
CA LYS A 100 0.46 -17.59 -7.06
C LYS A 100 -0.41 -16.81 -8.01
N ILE A 101 0.07 -16.59 -9.23
CA ILE A 101 -0.74 -16.11 -10.34
C ILE A 101 -0.98 -17.34 -11.23
N GLY A 102 -2.24 -17.73 -11.41
CA GLY A 102 -2.56 -18.72 -12.44
C GLY A 102 -2.17 -18.13 -13.79
N ALA A 103 -1.25 -18.77 -14.49
CA ALA A 103 -0.96 -18.42 -15.88
C ALA A 103 -2.24 -18.66 -16.69
N THR A 104 -2.81 -17.59 -17.24
CA THR A 104 -3.85 -17.66 -18.28
C THR A 104 -3.21 -17.74 -19.64
#